data_AF-A0A2R7M8K7-F1
#
_entry.id   AF-A0A2R7M8K7-F1
#
_cell.length_a   1.000
_cell.length_b   1.000
_cell.length_c   1.000
_cell.angle_alpha   90.00
_cell.angle_beta   90.00
_cell.angle_gamma   90.00
#
_symmetry.space_group_name_H-M   'P 1'
#
loop_
_entity.id
_entity.type
_entity.pdbx_description
1 polymer ?
#
loop_
_entity_poly.entity_id
_entity_poly.type
_entity_poly.pdbx_seq_one_letter_code
_entity_poly.pdbx_strand_id
1 'polypeptide(L)' 'VAFDRGGVFAVATRLPHGLKAAGGWRDTVVLLPDTPVVDVLTGRSFAGGPTPLADLLAFLPVALLIF' A
#
# COMPACT_ATOMS: atom_id res chain seq x y z
N VAL A 1 -6.54 5.48 1.48
CA VAL A 1 -7.48 5.46 0.34
C VAL A 1 -6.84 4.60 -0.72
N ALA A 2 -7.59 3.72 -1.36
CA ALA A 2 -7.06 2.85 -2.40
C ALA A 2 -8.11 2.63 -3.49
N PHE A 3 -7.66 2.40 -4.73
CA PHE A 3 -8.52 2.01 -5.84
C PHE A 3 -7.72 1.21 -6.88
N ASP A 4 -8.43 0.37 -7.64
CA ASP A 4 -7.90 -0.40 -8.76
C ASP A 4 -8.49 0.12 -10.08
N ARG A 5 -7.68 0.08 -11.14
CA ARG A 5 -8.04 0.45 -12.51
C ARG A 5 -7.97 -0.70 -13.51
N GLY A 6 -7.87 -1.95 -13.03
CA GLY A 6 -7.76 -3.15 -13.85
C GLY A 6 -6.31 -3.45 -14.24
N GLY A 7 -5.43 -3.56 -13.24
CA GLY A 7 -3.99 -3.81 -13.42
C GLY A 7 -3.09 -2.73 -12.82
N VAL A 8 -3.69 -1.66 -12.28
CA VAL A 8 -2.98 -0.59 -11.57
C VAL A 8 -3.71 -0.29 -10.28
N PHE A 9 -3.07 -0.56 -9.15
CA PHE A 9 -3.60 -0.35 -7.82
C PHE A 9 -2.91 0.84 -7.15
N ALA A 10 -3.65 1.92 -6.92
CA ALA A 10 -3.12 3.13 -6.31
C ALA A 10 -3.47 3.18 -4.82
N VAL A 11 -2.49 3.44 -3.96
CA VAL A 11 -2.66 3.56 -2.50
C VAL A 11 -2.12 4.90 -2.04
N ALA A 12 -2.91 5.62 -1.23
CA ALA A 12 -2.51 6.90 -0.66
C ALA A 12 -2.93 7.06 0.81
N THR A 13 -2.07 7.72 1.59
CA THR A 13 -2.34 8.11 2.98
C THR A 13 -3.32 9.28 3.01
N ARG A 14 -4.36 9.17 3.85
CA ARG A 14 -5.29 10.29 4.17
C ARG A 14 -5.17 10.59 5.66
N LEU A 15 -5.26 11.87 6.05
CA LEU A 15 -5.11 12.33 7.43
C LEU A 15 -3.76 11.92 8.07
N PRO A 16 -2.60 12.22 7.44
CA PRO A 16 -1.30 11.71 7.90
C PRO A 16 -0.94 12.11 9.33
N HIS A 17 -1.35 13.32 9.77
CA HIS A 17 -1.14 13.74 11.16
C HIS A 17 -1.92 12.87 12.15
N GLY A 18 -3.20 12.60 11.86
CA GLY A 18 -4.03 11.73 12.70
C GLY A 18 -3.53 10.30 12.74
N LEU A 19 -3.08 9.77 11.59
CA LEU A 19 -2.45 8.45 11.50
C LEU A 19 -1.22 8.37 12.41
N LYS A 20 -0.32 9.35 12.35
CA LYS A 20 0.87 9.40 13.21
C LYS A 20 0.49 9.47 14.69
N ALA A 21 -0.47 10.33 15.05
CA ALA A 21 -0.94 10.46 16.43
C ALA A 21 -1.58 9.16 16.96
N ALA A 22 -2.17 8.35 16.09
CA ALA A 22 -2.76 7.04 16.43
C ALA A 22 -1.76 5.87 16.44
N GLY A 23 -0.46 6.14 16.35
CA GLY A 23 0.60 5.11 16.37
C GLY A 23 0.91 4.48 15.02
N GLY A 24 0.54 5.13 13.90
CA GLY A 24 0.80 4.63 12.55
C GLY A 24 -0.21 3.57 12.09
N TRP A 25 0.19 2.75 11.12
CA TRP A 25 -0.69 1.76 10.48
C TRP A 25 -1.05 0.57 11.37
N ARG A 26 -0.25 0.25 12.39
CA ARG A 26 -0.46 -0.90 13.28
C ARG A 26 -0.69 -2.20 12.46
N ASP A 27 -1.80 -2.87 12.70
CA ASP A 27 -2.25 -4.11 12.05
C ASP A 27 -3.09 -3.87 10.78
N THR A 28 -3.16 -2.63 10.28
CA THR A 28 -3.98 -2.31 9.09
C THR A 28 -3.40 -2.99 7.85
N VAL A 29 -4.24 -3.79 7.18
CA VAL A 29 -3.92 -4.50 5.95
C VAL A 29 -4.71 -3.96 4.76
N VAL A 30 -4.13 -4.07 3.57
CA VAL A 30 -4.84 -3.93 2.30
C VAL A 30 -4.84 -5.29 1.60
N LEU A 31 -5.95 -5.63 0.94
CA LEU A 31 -6.03 -6.81 0.09
C LEU A 31 -5.58 -6.44 -1.32
N LEU A 32 -4.39 -6.88 -1.70
CA LEU A 32 -3.91 -6.81 -3.07
C LEU A 32 -4.43 -8.03 -3.85
N PRO A 33 -4.37 -8.01 -5.19
CA PRO A 33 -4.59 -9.23 -5.98
C PRO A 33 -3.72 -10.38 -5.47
N ASP A 34 -4.18 -11.63 -5.58
CA ASP A 34 -3.44 -12.84 -5.18
C ASP A 34 -2.31 -13.21 -6.16
N THR A 35 -1.73 -12.20 -6.81
CA THR A 35 -0.59 -12.31 -7.72
C THR A 35 0.50 -11.33 -7.27
N PRO A 36 1.79 -11.63 -7.52
CA PRO A 36 2.86 -10.71 -7.21
C PRO A 36 2.66 -9.36 -7.90
N VAL A 37 2.92 -8.29 -7.17
CA VAL A 37 2.80 -6.91 -7.66
C VAL A 37 4.11 -6.15 -7.44
N VAL A 38 4.34 -5.11 -8.24
CA VAL A 38 5.51 -4.22 -8.11
C VAL A 38 5.05 -2.80 -7.83
N ASP A 39 5.60 -2.17 -6.78
CA ASP A 39 5.48 -0.73 -6.57
C ASP A 39 6.44 0.01 -7.49
N VAL A 40 5.90 0.63 -8.55
CA VAL A 40 6.73 1.29 -9.57
C VAL A 40 7.43 2.55 -9.06
N LEU A 41 7.03 3.08 -7.91
CA LEU A 41 7.67 4.25 -7.30
C LEU A 41 8.97 3.90 -6.56
N THR A 42 9.08 2.65 -6.06
CA THR A 42 10.22 2.20 -5.25
C THR A 42 10.95 0.99 -5.83
N GLY A 43 10.35 0.30 -6.81
CA GLY A 43 10.85 -0.94 -7.40
C GLY A 43 10.64 -2.17 -6.50
N ARG A 44 9.97 -2.05 -5.36
CA ARG A 44 9.75 -3.15 -4.42
C ARG A 44 8.65 -4.08 -4.91
N SER A 45 8.86 -5.39 -4.76
CA SER A 45 7.86 -6.41 -5.06
C SER A 45 7.15 -6.89 -3.80
N PHE A 46 5.87 -7.21 -3.93
CA PHE A 46 5.03 -7.81 -2.89
C PHE A 46 4.37 -9.06 -3.45
N ALA A 47 4.12 -10.06 -2.61
CA ALA A 47 3.59 -11.35 -3.03
C ALA A 47 2.14 -11.30 -3.54
N GLY A 48 1.39 -10.25 -3.19
CA GLY A 48 -0.06 -10.20 -3.36
C GLY A 48 -0.81 -10.57 -2.08
N GLY A 49 -2.15 -10.57 -2.14
CA GLY A 49 -3.02 -10.92 -1.01
C GLY A 49 -2.95 -9.92 0.16
N PRO A 50 -3.24 -10.36 1.41
CA PRO A 50 -3.20 -9.49 2.60
C PRO A 50 -1.82 -8.91 2.84
N THR A 51 -1.69 -7.59 2.67
CA THR A 51 -0.42 -6.87 2.78
C THR A 51 -0.50 -5.80 3.87
N PRO A 52 0.39 -5.83 4.88
CA PRO A 52 0.44 -4.77 5.89
C PRO A 52 0.74 -3.40 5.28
N LEU A 53 -0.06 -2.39 5.60
CA LEU A 53 0.19 -1.02 5.10
C LEU A 53 1.47 -0.40 5.68
N ALA A 54 1.90 -0.85 6.86
CA ALA A 54 3.18 -0.47 7.44
C ALA A 54 4.36 -0.86 6.53
N ASP A 55 4.29 -2.02 5.90
CA ASP A 55 5.35 -2.52 5.02
C ASP A 55 5.24 -1.93 3.61
N LEU A 56 4.02 -1.79 3.10
CA LEU A 56 3.75 -1.22 1.78
C LEU A 56 4.20 0.24 1.71
N LEU A 57 3.84 1.05 2.71
CA LEU A 57 4.08 2.49 2.74
C LEU A 57 5.26 2.87 3.64
N ALA A 58 6.22 1.95 3.82
CA ALA A 58 7.39 2.16 4.67
C ALA A 58 8.32 3.29 4.17
N PHE A 59 8.38 3.51 2.85
CA PHE A 59 9.29 4.49 2.23
C PHE A 59 8.57 5.76 1.77
N LEU A 60 7.40 5.61 1.16
CA LEU A 60 6.58 6.72 0.67
C LEU A 60 5.17 6.61 1.27
N PRO A 61 4.48 7.72 1.58
CA PRO A 61 3.10 7.71 2.06
C PRO A 61 2.07 7.35 0.97
N VAL A 62 2.55 6.87 -0.19
CA VAL A 62 1.82 6.46 -1.37
C VAL A 62 2.52 5.25 -2.00
N ALA A 63 1.78 4.42 -2.74
CA ALA A 63 2.31 3.34 -3.57
C ALA A 63 1.51 3.26 -4.88
N LEU A 64 2.17 2.83 -5.95
CA LEU A 64 1.53 2.58 -7.25
C LEU A 64 1.92 1.18 -7.73
N LEU A 65 0.99 0.24 -7.62
CA LEU A 65 1.26 -1.18 -7.84
C LEU A 65 0.75 -1.61 -9.20
N ILE A 66 1.54 -2.43 -9.89
CA ILE A 66 1.16 -3.08 -11.16
C ILE A 66 1.29 -4.59 -11.04
N PHE A 67 0.43 -5.33 -11.73
CA PHE A 67 0.36 -6.78 -11.77
C PHE A 67 -0.03 -7.30 -13.15
#